data_AF-A0A6I4YML8-F1
#
_entry.id   AF-A0A6I4YML8-F1
#
_cell.length_a   1.000
_cell.length_b   1.000
_cell.length_c   1.000
_cell.angle_alpha   90.00
_cell.angle_beta   90.00
_cell.angle_gamma   90.00
#
_symmetry.space_group_name_H-M   'P 1'
#
loop_
_entity.id
_entity.type
_entity.pdbx_description
1 polymer ?
#
loop_
_entity_poly.entity_id
_entity_poly.type
_entity_poly.pdbx_seq_one_letter_code
_entity_poly.pdbx_strand_id
1 'polypeptide(L)'
;MKLSSTDMEDDMGIGRGTGKGGARPGAGRSTAIPTGTGSKEKITINIGSDQLDGLRALHPRFAEATPQDLVRAAVWLALGEDLDRLTS
;
A
#
# COMPACT_ATOMS: atom_id res chain seq x y z
N MET A 1 -22.86 -4.72 -41.38
CA MET A 1 -23.43 -4.93 -40.03
C MET A 1 -22.36 -4.55 -39.00
N LYS A 2 -22.77 -3.69 -38.05
CA LYS A 2 -22.24 -3.42 -36.70
C LYS A 2 -20.73 -3.21 -36.50
N LEU A 3 -20.38 -1.95 -36.23
CA LEU A 3 -19.34 -1.60 -35.25
C LEU A 3 -19.80 -2.06 -33.86
N SER A 4 -18.88 -2.61 -33.06
CA SER A 4 -18.78 -2.31 -31.61
C SER A 4 -17.47 -2.87 -31.07
N SER A 5 -16.43 -2.05 -31.17
CA SER A 5 -15.16 -2.20 -30.45
C SER A 5 -15.21 -1.25 -29.25
N THR A 6 -15.77 -1.74 -28.14
CA THR A 6 -15.84 -1.19 -26.77
C THR A 6 -16.64 -2.27 -26.02
N ASP A 7 -16.16 -2.96 -24.99
CA ASP A 7 -15.54 -2.45 -23.78
C ASP A 7 -14.54 -3.49 -23.22
N MET A 8 -13.26 -3.14 -23.20
CA MET A 8 -12.33 -3.67 -22.21
C MET A 8 -12.67 -2.96 -20.90
N GLU A 9 -13.55 -3.55 -20.10
CA GLU A 9 -13.64 -3.19 -18.69
C GLU A 9 -12.46 -3.86 -17.99
N ASP A 10 -11.37 -3.10 -17.86
CA ASP A 10 -10.33 -3.32 -16.87
C ASP A 10 -11.00 -3.24 -15.49
N ASP A 11 -11.47 -4.39 -15.01
CA ASP A 11 -11.95 -4.57 -13.64
C ASP A 11 -10.72 -4.50 -12.70
N MET A 12 -10.21 -3.29 -12.47
CA MET A 12 -9.41 -2.97 -11.29
C MET A 12 -10.32 -3.18 -10.09
N GLY A 13 -10.40 -4.43 -9.62
CA GLY A 13 -11.22 -4.84 -8.48
C GLY A 13 -10.78 -4.14 -7.20
N ILE A 14 -11.30 -2.94 -6.96
CA ILE A 14 -11.26 -2.25 -5.68
C ILE A 14 -12.23 -3.00 -4.77
N GLY A 15 -11.77 -4.09 -4.17
CA GLY A 15 -12.50 -4.81 -3.15
C GLY A 15 -12.56 -3.98 -1.87
N ARG A 16 -13.71 -3.35 -1.59
CA ARG A 16 -14.01 -2.78 -0.27
C ARG A 16 -14.23 -3.89 0.75
N GLY A 17 -13.15 -4.48 1.24
CA GLY A 17 -13.20 -5.44 2.33
C GLY A 17 -13.41 -4.72 3.66
N THR A 18 -14.53 -4.97 4.35
CA THR A 18 -14.73 -4.62 5.76
C THR A 18 -13.92 -5.55 6.68
N GLY A 19 -12.65 -5.79 6.33
CA GLY A 19 -11.80 -6.73 7.03
C GLY A 19 -11.60 -6.27 8.46
N LYS A 20 -12.38 -6.84 9.39
CA LYS A 20 -11.88 -7.08 10.75
C LYS A 20 -10.63 -7.91 10.53
N GLY A 21 -9.46 -7.25 10.59
CA GLY A 21 -8.18 -7.91 10.54
C GLY A 21 -8.17 -8.93 11.67
N GLY A 22 -8.48 -10.18 11.32
CA GLY A 22 -8.37 -11.29 12.24
C GLY A 22 -6.92 -11.29 12.69
N ALA A 23 -6.70 -10.92 13.95
CA ALA A 23 -5.43 -11.12 14.61
C ALA A 23 -5.13 -12.61 14.50
N ARG A 24 -4.26 -12.97 13.55
CA ARG A 24 -3.70 -14.31 13.51
C ARG A 24 -2.78 -14.39 14.73
N PRO A 25 -2.99 -15.35 15.66
CA PRO A 25 -2.07 -15.55 16.76
C PRO A 25 -0.70 -15.89 16.16
N GLY A 26 0.25 -14.97 16.25
CA GLY A 26 1.60 -15.12 15.71
C GLY A 26 1.91 -14.50 14.35
N ALA A 27 1.01 -13.72 13.71
CA ALA A 27 1.34 -13.03 12.46
C ALA A 27 1.38 -11.51 12.63
N GLY A 28 2.58 -10.96 12.54
CA GLY A 28 2.81 -9.55 12.30
C GLY A 28 4.02 -9.07 13.06
N ARG A 29 5.17 -8.97 12.38
CA ARG A 29 6.08 -7.86 12.67
C ARG A 29 5.19 -6.62 12.77
N SER A 30 5.31 -5.85 13.85
CA SER A 30 4.64 -4.56 13.97
C SER A 30 4.86 -3.82 12.64
N THR A 31 3.78 -3.53 11.90
CA THR A 31 3.94 -2.86 10.60
C THR A 31 4.61 -1.53 10.87
N ALA A 32 5.75 -1.27 10.22
CA ALA A 32 6.54 -0.08 10.51
C ALA A 32 5.78 1.23 10.23
N ILE A 33 4.70 1.18 9.43
CA ILE A 33 3.90 2.35 9.05
C ILE A 33 2.41 2.13 9.36
N PRO A 34 1.70 3.08 9.98
CA PRO A 34 0.28 2.92 10.30
C PRO A 34 -0.61 3.02 9.05
N THR A 35 -1.69 2.22 9.00
CA THR A 35 -2.67 2.20 7.88
C THR A 35 -3.64 3.40 7.83
N GLY A 36 -3.44 4.42 8.67
CA GLY A 36 -4.39 5.51 8.86
C GLY A 36 -5.64 5.11 9.67
N THR A 37 -6.45 6.11 9.99
CA THR A 37 -7.71 5.96 10.74
C THR A 37 -8.88 6.00 9.76
N GLY A 38 -9.49 4.85 9.49
CA GLY A 38 -10.63 4.80 8.57
C GLY A 38 -10.90 3.40 8.01
N SER A 39 -11.85 3.33 7.06
CA SER A 39 -12.06 2.13 6.27
C SER A 39 -10.80 1.79 5.48
N LYS A 40 -10.39 0.52 5.53
CA LYS A 40 -9.22 0.04 4.80
C LYS A 40 -9.64 -0.49 3.44
N GLU A 41 -8.94 -0.09 2.39
CA GLU A 41 -9.11 -0.65 1.06
C GLU A 41 -7.94 -1.58 0.74
N LYS A 42 -8.24 -2.73 0.11
CA LYS A 42 -7.22 -3.66 -0.34
C LYS A 42 -7.00 -3.44 -1.83
N ILE A 43 -5.80 -3.00 -2.17
CA ILE A 43 -5.39 -2.71 -3.55
C ILE A 43 -4.28 -3.69 -3.92
N THR A 44 -4.40 -4.32 -5.09
CA THR A 44 -3.30 -5.06 -5.73
C THR A 44 -2.68 -4.12 -6.77
N ILE A 45 -1.38 -3.89 -6.70
CA ILE A 45 -0.64 -3.06 -7.65
C ILE A 45 0.59 -3.81 -8.16
N ASN A 46 0.96 -3.56 -9.42
CA ASN A 46 2.26 -3.95 -9.95
C ASN A 46 3.22 -2.78 -9.74
N ILE A 47 4.36 -3.03 -9.09
CA ILE A 47 5.40 -2.03 -8.82
C ILE A 47 6.77 -2.58 -9.20
N GLY A 48 7.61 -1.74 -9.81
CA GLY A 48 8.98 -2.10 -10.15
C GLY A 48 9.83 -2.30 -8.88
N SER A 49 10.74 -3.27 -8.89
CA SER A 49 11.66 -3.49 -7.77
C SER A 49 12.59 -2.30 -7.57
N ASP A 50 13.00 -1.64 -8.65
CA ASP A 50 13.78 -0.41 -8.67
C ASP A 50 13.07 0.76 -7.97
N GLN A 51 11.74 0.86 -8.11
CA GLN A 51 10.95 1.88 -7.42
C GLN A 51 10.90 1.62 -5.91
N LEU A 52 10.76 0.35 -5.50
CA LEU A 52 10.83 -0.03 -4.09
C LEU A 52 12.22 0.21 -3.51
N ASP A 53 13.28 -0.06 -4.27
CA ASP A 53 14.66 0.18 -3.86
C ASP A 53 14.96 1.68 -3.74
N GLY A 54 14.42 2.50 -4.66
CA GLY A 54 14.46 3.96 -4.56
C GLY A 54 13.80 4.47 -3.27
N LEU A 55 12.63 3.94 -2.91
CA LEU A 55 11.95 4.29 -1.65
C LEU A 55 12.78 3.87 -0.42
N ARG A 56 13.43 2.71 -0.44
CA ARG A 56 14.34 2.27 0.64
C ARG A 56 15.55 3.20 0.78
N ALA A 57 16.13 3.62 -0.34
CA ALA A 57 17.29 4.51 -0.34
C ALA A 57 16.96 5.90 0.23
N LEU A 58 15.77 6.43 -0.08
CA LEU A 58 15.28 7.70 0.46
C LEU A 58 14.96 7.64 1.96
N HIS A 59 14.57 6.45 2.46
CA HIS A 59 14.19 6.24 3.85
C HIS A 59 14.94 5.05 4.47
N PRO A 60 16.22 5.22 4.86
CA PRO A 60 17.07 4.13 5.37
C PRO A 60 16.50 3.38 6.59
N ARG A 61 15.67 4.06 7.40
CA ARG A 61 14.93 3.46 8.52
C ARG A 61 13.94 2.35 8.09
N PHE A 62 13.58 2.33 6.81
CA PHE A 62 12.72 1.33 6.18
C PHE A 62 13.51 0.33 5.34
N ALA A 63 14.82 0.19 5.56
CA ALA A 63 15.65 -0.79 4.86
C ALA A 63 15.09 -2.22 4.96
N GLU A 64 14.57 -2.60 6.14
CA GLU A 64 13.92 -3.90 6.37
C GLU A 64 12.40 -3.89 6.16
N ALA A 65 11.82 -2.77 5.70
CA ALA A 65 10.39 -2.64 5.54
C ALA A 65 9.86 -3.52 4.41
N THR A 66 8.66 -4.04 4.61
CA THR A 66 7.98 -4.81 3.58
C THR A 66 7.59 -3.91 2.41
N PRO A 67 7.39 -4.44 1.19
CA PRO A 67 6.85 -3.65 0.07
C PRO A 67 5.55 -2.93 0.43
N GLN A 68 4.70 -3.56 1.24
CA GLN A 68 3.46 -2.94 1.70
C GLN A 68 3.71 -1.71 2.58
N ASP A 69 4.71 -1.76 3.47
CA ASP A 69 5.08 -0.63 4.32
C ASP A 69 5.70 0.51 3.50
N LEU A 70 6.52 0.19 2.49
CA LEU A 70 7.10 1.19 1.58
C LEU A 70 6.03 1.92 0.77
N VAL A 71 5.06 1.19 0.23
CA VAL A 71 3.92 1.80 -0.50
C VAL A 71 3.09 2.65 0.45
N ARG A 72 2.86 2.19 1.69
CA ARG A 72 2.14 2.97 2.70
C ARG A 72 2.90 4.25 3.07
N ALA A 73 4.22 4.19 3.21
CA ALA A 73 5.06 5.36 3.44
C ALA A 73 4.97 6.36 2.28
N ALA A 74 5.01 5.88 1.03
CA ALA A 74 4.85 6.72 -0.15
C ALA A 74 3.50 7.45 -0.17
N VAL A 75 2.41 6.78 0.22
CA VAL A 75 1.09 7.41 0.34
C VAL A 75 1.09 8.51 1.40
N TRP A 76 1.64 8.25 2.58
CA TRP A 76 1.73 9.27 3.63
C TRP A 76 2.56 10.48 3.20
N LEU A 77 3.71 10.25 2.57
CA LEU A 77 4.54 11.32 2.01
C LEU A 77 3.81 12.15 0.96
N ALA A 78 3.05 11.50 0.08
CA ALA A 78 2.24 12.20 -0.93
C ALA A 78 1.14 13.07 -0.31
N LEU A 79 0.66 12.73 0.89
CA LEU A 79 -0.27 13.53 1.67
C LEU A 79 0.42 14.65 2.49
N GLY A 80 1.74 14.77 2.40
CA GLY A 80 2.53 15.76 3.14
C GLY A 80 2.77 15.38 4.60
N GLU A 81 2.57 14.11 4.97
CA GLU A 81 2.72 13.66 6.35
C GLU A 81 4.18 13.31 6.68
N ASP A 82 4.58 13.68 7.89
CA ASP A 82 5.91 13.40 8.39
C ASP A 82 5.97 11.96 8.92
N LEU A 83 6.77 11.13 8.26
CA LEU A 83 6.99 9.74 8.63
C LEU A 83 7.67 9.59 9.99
N ASP A 84 8.47 10.57 10.44
CA ASP A 84 9.05 10.57 11.79
C ASP A 84 7.97 10.57 12.86
N ARG A 85 6.96 11.42 12.69
CA ARG A 85 5.82 11.53 13.60
C ARG A 85 4.91 10.28 13.60
N LEU A 86 4.83 9.60 12.46
CA LEU A 86 3.95 8.43 12.30
C LEU A 86 4.54 7.15 12.91
N THR A 87 5.84 7.13 13.21
CA THR A 87 6.59 5.93 13.62
C THR A 87 7.21 6.04 15.01
N SER A 88 7.09 7.20 15.66
CA SER A 88 7.49 7.48 17.05
C SER A 88 6.51 6.97 18.09
#